data_AF-A0A967HAL6-F1
#
_entry.id   AF-A0A967HAL6-F1
#
_cell.length_a   1.000
_cell.length_b   1.000
_cell.length_c   1.000
_cell.angle_alpha   90.00
_cell.angle_beta   90.00
_cell.angle_gamma   90.00
#
_symmetry.space_group_name_H-M   'P 1'
#
loop_
_entity.id
_entity.type
_entity.pdbx_description
1 polymer ?
#
loop_
_entity_poly.entity_id
_entity_poly.type
_entity_poly.pdbx_seq_one_letter_code
_entity_poly.pdbx_strand_id
1 'polypeptide(L)' 'MIILFCLILLLVANGAPILLHNLPGERHWNWPVDGGRRLPDRQRLFGPHKTWRGVIGAILFTGLAA' A
#
# COMPACT_ATOMS: atom_id res chain seq x y z
N MET A 1 -18.92 -8.65 -17.04
CA MET A 1 -17.53 -9.16 -17.12
C MET A 1 -16.52 -8.10 -16.71
N ILE A 2 -16.52 -6.90 -17.30
CA ILE A 2 -15.57 -5.81 -16.97
C ILE A 2 -15.63 -5.37 -15.51
N ILE A 3 -16.82 -5.21 -14.93
CA ILE A 3 -16.98 -4.79 -13.52
C ILE A 3 -16.34 -5.80 -12.57
N LEU A 4 -16.55 -7.10 -12.80
CA LEU A 4 -15.95 -8.16 -11.97
C LEU A 4 -14.42 -8.12 -12.05
N PHE A 5 -13.87 -7.90 -13.24
CA PHE A 5 -12.43 -7.74 -13.45
C PHE A 5 -11.88 -6.52 -12.69
N CYS A 6 -12.54 -5.36 -12.78
CA CYS A 6 -12.15 -4.18 -12.01
C CYS A 6 -12.21 -4.42 -10.50
N LEU A 7 -13.21 -5.16 -10.00
CA LEU A 7 -13.32 -5.50 -8.59
C LEU A 7 -12.18 -6.42 -8.13
N ILE A 8 -11.75 -7.36 -8.97
CA ILE A 8 -10.60 -8.23 -8.68
C ILE A 8 -9.31 -7.40 -8.61
N LEU A 9 -9.07 -6.51 -9.58
CA LEU A 9 -7.90 -5.62 -9.55
C LEU A 9 -7.92 -4.69 -8.33
N LEU A 10 -9.10 -4.19 -7.95
CA LEU A 10 -9.28 -3.39 -6.74
C LEU A 10 -8.93 -4.21 -5.49
N LEU A 11 -9.38 -5.47 -5.42
CA LEU A 11 -9.05 -6.36 -4.31
C LEU A 11 -7.53 -6.61 -4.23
N VAL A 12 -6.88 -6.87 -5.36
CA VAL A 12 -5.43 -7.10 -5.42
C VAL A 12 -4.66 -5.86 -4.98
N ALA A 13 -5.03 -4.68 -5.47
CA ALA A 13 -4.39 -3.42 -5.11
C ALA A 13 -4.50 -3.11 -3.61
N ASN A 14 -5.65 -3.41 -3.00
CA ASN A 14 -5.90 -3.14 -1.57
C ASN A 14 -5.38 -4.25 -0.64
N GLY A 15 -5.31 -5.50 -1.11
CA GLY A 15 -4.83 -6.66 -0.35
C GLY A 15 -3.32 -6.82 -0.36
N ALA A 16 -2.63 -6.32 -1.39
CA ALA A 16 -1.17 -6.42 -1.51
C ALA A 16 -0.39 -5.87 -0.30
N PRO A 17 -0.72 -4.69 0.29
CA PRO A 17 -0.04 -4.18 1.48
C PRO A 17 -0.14 -5.10 2.71
N ILE A 18 -1.25 -5.86 2.82
CA ILE A 18 -1.49 -6.78 3.93
C ILE A 18 -0.64 -8.04 3.78
N LEU A 19 -0.55 -8.59 2.57
CA LEU A 19 0.32 -9.73 2.26
C LEU A 19 1.79 -9.38 2.51
N LEU A 20 2.21 -8.18 2.10
CA LEU A 20 3.57 -7.68 2.33
C LEU A 20 3.86 -7.32 3.79
N HIS A 21 2.85 -7.11 4.63
CA HIS A 21 3.08 -6.87 6.06
C HIS A 21 3.54 -8.14 6.80
N ASN A 22 3.13 -9.31 6.32
CA ASN A 22 3.35 -10.60 6.98
C ASN A 22 4.66 -11.30 6.58
N LEU A 23 5.45 -10.71 5.67
CA LEU A 23 6.73 -11.28 5.28
C LEU A 23 7.79 -11.08 6.38
N PRO A 24 8.71 -12.04 6.59
CA PRO A 24 9.85 -11.86 7.48
C PRO A 24 10.91 -10.93 6.82
N GLY A 25 11.45 -9.95 7.57
CA GLY A 25 12.47 -8.99 7.08
C GLY A 25 11.93 -7.57 6.79
N GLU A 26 10.61 -7.45 6.83
CA GLU A 26 9.78 -6.30 6.44
C GLU A 26 9.92 -5.05 7.32
N ARG A 27 10.64 -5.15 8.44
CA ARG A 27 10.77 -4.06 9.42
C ARG A 27 11.64 -2.90 8.91
N HIS A 28 12.56 -3.17 7.97
CA HIS A 28 13.48 -2.17 7.43
C HIS A 28 12.86 -1.28 6.34
N TRP A 29 11.73 -1.68 5.73
CA TRP A 29 11.10 -0.95 4.62
C TRP A 29 9.79 -0.24 4.99
N ASN A 30 9.56 -0.02 6.29
CA ASN A 30 8.34 0.61 6.79
C ASN A 30 8.34 2.14 6.68
N TRP A 31 9.00 2.71 5.67
CA TRP A 31 9.09 4.16 5.51
C TRP A 31 7.72 4.74 5.11
N PRO A 32 7.16 5.69 5.88
CA PRO A 32 5.86 6.26 5.56
C PRO A 32 5.96 7.13 4.30
N VAL A 33 4.95 7.06 3.43
CA VAL A 33 4.95 7.79 2.15
C VAL A 33 5.01 9.30 2.36
N ASP A 34 4.43 9.79 3.46
CA ASP A 34 4.48 11.21 3.83
C ASP A 34 5.86 11.67 4.35
N GLY A 35 6.82 10.77 4.51
CA GLY A 35 8.14 11.07 5.06
C GLY A 35 8.10 11.57 6.50
N GLY A 36 7.01 11.31 7.24
CA GLY A 36 6.81 11.82 8.59
C GLY A 36 6.33 13.26 8.65
N ARG A 37 5.93 13.87 7.52
CA ARG A 37 5.37 15.23 7.49
C ARG A 37 4.09 15.30 8.31
N ARG A 38 4.00 16.34 9.13
CA ARG A 38 2.80 16.70 9.89
C ARG A 38 2.17 17.94 9.28
N LEU A 39 0.86 17.92 9.17
CA LEU A 39 0.04 19.06 8.78
C LEU A 39 -0.04 20.09 9.93
N PRO A 40 -0.53 21.32 9.66
CA PRO A 40 -0.66 22.37 10.68
C PRO A 40 -1.53 21.98 11.88
N ASP A 41 -2.45 21.03 11.70
CA ASP A 41 -3.30 20.41 12.73
C ASP A 41 -2.56 19.35 13.58
N ARG A 42 -1.25 19.17 13.37
CA ARG A 42 -0.37 18.15 13.98
C ARG A 42 -0.67 16.71 13.58
N GLN A 43 -1.58 16.47 12.63
CA GLN A 43 -1.84 15.14 12.10
C GLN A 43 -0.86 14.78 10.98
N ARG A 44 -0.64 13.48 10.77
CA ARG A 44 0.15 13.01 9.62
C ARG A 44 -0.67 13.14 8.35
N LEU A 45 -0.03 13.49 7.24
CA LEU A 45 -0.71 13.64 5.94
C LEU A 45 -1.39 12.33 5.49
N PHE A 46 -0.71 11.20 5.66
CA PHE A 46 -1.21 9.89 5.23
C PHE A 46 -1.37 8.87 6.35
N GLY A 47 -0.93 9.21 7.56
CA GLY A 47 -0.92 8.29 8.69
C GLY A 47 0.24 7.29 8.63
N PRO A 48 0.46 6.51 9.70
CA PRO A 48 1.59 5.59 9.79
C PRO A 48 1.45 4.34 8.92
N HIS A 49 0.24 4.03 8.44
CA HIS A 49 -0.05 2.79 7.71
C HIS A 49 0.21 2.87 6.19
N LYS A 50 0.37 4.07 5.61
CA LYS A 50 0.71 4.23 4.19
C LYS A 50 2.22 4.27 4.00
N THR A 51 2.79 3.16 3.55
CA THR A 51 4.25 2.96 3.41
C THR A 51 4.65 2.78 1.96
N TRP A 52 5.90 3.13 1.61
CA TRP A 52 6.41 2.93 0.26
C TRP A 52 6.38 1.47 -0.17
N ARG A 53 6.63 0.53 0.76
CA ARG A 53 6.44 -0.89 0.49
C ARG A 53 5.03 -1.22 0.03
N GLY A 54 4.02 -0.74 0.75
CA GLY A 54 2.62 -1.01 0.40
C GLY A 54 2.27 -0.47 -0.99
N VAL A 55 2.79 0.71 -1.34
CA VAL A 55 2.60 1.32 -2.66
C VAL A 55 3.29 0.52 -3.77
N ILE A 56 4.58 0.21 -3.60
CA ILE A 56 5.36 -0.58 -4.58
C ILE A 56 4.72 -1.95 -4.76
N GLY A 57 4.32 -2.59 -3.65
CA GLY A 57 3.58 -3.84 -3.64
C GLY A 57 2.30 -3.78 -4.44
N ALA A 58 1.43 -2.82 -4.13
CA ALA A 58 0.18 -2.65 -4.84
C ALA A 58 0.40 -2.48 -6.35
N ILE A 59 1.38 -1.69 -6.77
CA ILE A 59 1.72 -1.50 -8.19
C ILE A 59 2.17 -2.81 -8.82
N LEU A 60 3.10 -3.54 -8.20
CA LEU A 60 3.63 -4.80 -8.73
C LEU A 60 2.55 -5.89 -8.82
N PHE A 61 1.79 -6.11 -7.75
CA PHE A 61 0.75 -7.14 -7.72
C PHE A 61 -0.41 -6.81 -8.67
N THR A 62 -0.82 -5.55 -8.75
CA THR A 62 -1.88 -5.14 -9.69
C THR A 62 -1.40 -5.24 -11.14
N GLY A 63 -0.16 -4.83 -11.42
CA GLY A 63 0.44 -4.94 -12.75
C GLY A 63 0.63 -6.39 -13.21
N LEU A 64 0.88 -7.32 -12.30
CA LEU A 64 0.92 -8.77 -12.60
C LEU A 64 -0.47 -9.38 -12.81
N ALA A 65 -1.51 -8.79 -12.21
CA ALA A 65 -2.88 -9.30 -12.26
C ALA A 65 -3.71 -8.72 -13.43
N ALA A 66 -3.28 -7.61 -14.02
CA ALA A 66 -3.92 -6.94 -15.15
C ALA A 66 -3.49 -7.55 -16.48
#